data_AF-A0A7W7YSU5-F1
#
_entry.id   AF-A0A7W7YSU5-F1
#
_cell.length_a   1.000
_cell.length_b   1.000
_cell.length_c   1.000
_cell.angle_alpha   90.00
_cell.angle_beta   90.00
_cell.angle_gamma   90.00
#
_symmetry.space_group_name_H-M   'P 1'
#
loop_
_entity.id
_entity.type
_entity.pdbx_description
1 polymer ?
#
loop_
_entity_poly.entity_id
_entity_poly.type
_entity_poly.pdbx_seq_one_letter_code
_entity_poly.pdbx_strand_id
1 'polypeptide(L)'
;MLENTDIELEDERLTQLDLLAEERQMTPPELLAQYAAGSFGFHEAVHTASIVLDLVDEQLLHHPAIAGNGEWFRLAARASEALFNLYQAMGAAQIAPHATDDGTRPEDLNASNDG
;
A
#
# COMPACT_ATOMS: atom_id res chain seq x y z
N MET A 1 -9.62 15.60 -17.20
CA MET A 1 -10.02 14.67 -18.28
C MET A 1 -9.21 13.43 -18.00
N LEU A 2 -9.84 12.36 -17.53
CA LEU A 2 -9.14 11.10 -17.26
C LEU A 2 -8.61 10.58 -18.60
N GLU A 3 -7.37 10.12 -18.64
CA GLU A 3 -6.85 9.46 -19.84
C GLU A 3 -7.61 8.14 -20.04
N ASN A 4 -7.83 7.68 -21.27
CA ASN A 4 -8.58 6.44 -21.52
C ASN A 4 -8.01 5.25 -20.74
N THR A 5 -6.69 5.24 -20.54
CA THR A 5 -5.97 4.27 -19.73
C THR A 5 -6.34 4.30 -18.25
N ASP A 6 -6.64 5.47 -17.69
CA ASP A 6 -7.02 5.59 -16.27
C ASP A 6 -8.41 4.99 -16.01
N ILE A 7 -9.32 5.13 -16.99
CA ILE A 7 -10.67 4.56 -16.93
C ILE A 7 -10.58 3.03 -17.01
N GLU A 8 -9.81 2.50 -17.96
CA GLU A 8 -9.61 1.06 -18.11
C GLU A 8 -8.99 0.44 -16.85
N LEU A 9 -8.02 1.13 -16.22
CA LEU A 9 -7.40 0.69 -14.97
C LEU A 9 -8.38 0.73 -13.78
N GLU A 10 -9.27 1.72 -13.71
CA GLU A 10 -10.28 1.77 -12.64
C GLU A 10 -11.32 0.65 -12.80
N ASP A 11 -11.75 0.37 -14.03
CA ASP A 11 -12.66 -0.74 -14.33
C ASP A 11 -12.01 -2.10 -13.97
N GLU A 12 -10.72 -2.27 -14.29
CA GLU A 12 -9.95 -3.46 -13.89
C GLU A 12 -9.84 -3.57 -12.36
N ARG A 13 -9.57 -2.46 -11.66
CA ARG A 13 -9.49 -2.42 -10.19
C ARG A 13 -10.81 -2.82 -9.53
N LEU A 14 -11.94 -2.34 -10.05
CA LEU A 14 -13.27 -2.69 -9.54
C LEU A 14 -13.59 -4.16 -9.80
N THR A 15 -13.29 -4.66 -11.00
CA THR A 15 -13.45 -6.09 -11.35
C THR A 15 -12.65 -6.98 -10.42
N GLN A 16 -11.39 -6.62 -10.16
CA GLN A 16 -10.52 -7.39 -9.28
C GLN A 16 -11.02 -7.38 -7.83
N LEU A 17 -11.58 -6.27 -7.35
CA LEU A 17 -12.17 -6.19 -6.02
C LEU A 17 -13.35 -7.14 -5.85
N ASP A 18 -14.23 -7.22 -6.85
CA ASP A 18 -15.38 -8.14 -6.84
C ASP A 18 -14.93 -9.61 -6.82
N LEU A 19 -13.95 -9.98 -7.66
CA LEU A 19 -13.39 -11.33 -7.69
C LEU A 19 -12.77 -11.74 -6.35
N LEU A 20 -11.96 -10.87 -5.75
CA LEU A 20 -11.32 -11.13 -4.46
C LEU A 20 -12.32 -11.28 -3.31
N ALA A 21 -13.42 -10.53 -3.37
CA ALA A 21 -14.50 -10.60 -2.39
C ALA A 21 -15.27 -11.92 -2.53
N GLU A 22 -15.60 -12.33 -3.76
CA GLU A 22 -16.24 -13.61 -4.06
C GLU A 22 -15.40 -14.80 -3.58
N GLU A 23 -14.09 -14.83 -3.88
CA GLU A 23 -13.15 -15.87 -3.44
C GLU A 23 -13.15 -16.05 -1.92
N ARG A 24 -13.32 -14.96 -1.18
CA ARG A 24 -13.31 -14.91 0.29
C ARG A 24 -14.69 -15.04 0.91
N GLN A 25 -15.73 -15.22 0.09
CA GLN A 25 -17.13 -15.29 0.52
C GLN A 25 -17.56 -14.04 1.33
N MET A 26 -17.16 -12.87 0.85
CA MET A 26 -17.41 -11.56 1.46
C MET A 26 -18.03 -10.60 0.44
N THR A 27 -18.66 -9.54 0.91
CA THR A 27 -18.97 -8.37 0.08
C THR A 27 -17.74 -7.46 -0.07
N PRO A 28 -17.62 -6.66 -1.14
CA PRO A 28 -16.51 -5.72 -1.30
C PRO A 28 -16.27 -4.79 -0.09
N PRO A 29 -17.31 -4.21 0.57
CA PRO A 29 -17.10 -3.39 1.76
C PRO A 29 -16.52 -4.18 2.95
N GLU A 30 -16.96 -5.42 3.17
CA GLU A 30 -16.43 -6.29 4.24
C GLU A 30 -14.97 -6.66 3.98
N LEU A 31 -14.61 -6.93 2.71
CA LEU A 31 -13.23 -7.17 2.32
C LEU A 31 -12.38 -5.93 2.58
N LEU A 32 -12.80 -4.75 2.11
CA LEU A 32 -12.05 -3.51 2.29
C LEU A 32 -11.81 -3.17 3.77
N ALA A 33 -12.77 -3.47 4.65
CA ALA A 33 -12.61 -3.26 6.09
C ALA A 33 -11.44 -4.09 6.69
N GLN A 34 -11.18 -5.29 6.17
CA GLN A 34 -10.07 -6.14 6.63
C GLN A 34 -8.69 -5.65 6.17
N TYR A 35 -8.64 -4.84 5.11
CA TYR A 35 -7.42 -4.31 4.51
C TYR A 35 -7.32 -2.78 4.63
N ALA A 36 -8.09 -2.17 5.53
CA ALA A 36 -8.01 -0.74 5.82
C ALA A 36 -6.67 -0.38 6.49
N ALA A 37 -6.23 0.87 6.34
CA ALA A 37 -5.00 1.35 6.98
C ALA A 37 -5.00 1.08 8.50
N GLY A 38 -3.89 0.52 9.00
CA GLY A 38 -3.73 0.07 10.38
C GLY A 38 -4.21 -1.36 10.66
N SER A 39 -4.86 -2.04 9.70
CA SER A 39 -5.18 -3.46 9.82
C SER A 39 -3.96 -4.35 9.57
N PHE A 40 -4.00 -5.59 10.07
CA PHE A 40 -2.99 -6.60 9.75
C PHE A 40 -2.88 -6.83 8.23
N GLY A 41 -4.00 -6.92 7.52
CA GLY A 41 -4.01 -7.09 6.07
C GLY A 41 -3.32 -5.94 5.33
N PHE A 42 -3.45 -4.72 5.82
CA PHE A 42 -2.75 -3.57 5.27
C PHE A 42 -1.24 -3.62 5.55
N HIS A 43 -0.82 -4.01 6.77
CA HIS A 43 0.60 -4.21 7.09
C HIS A 43 1.25 -5.26 6.18
N GLU A 44 0.58 -6.39 5.95
CA GLU A 44 1.05 -7.43 5.03
C GLU A 44 1.19 -6.90 3.59
N ALA A 45 0.26 -6.06 3.13
CA ALA A 45 0.35 -5.44 1.80
C ALA A 45 1.56 -4.50 1.69
N VAL A 46 1.81 -3.65 2.70
CA VAL A 46 2.99 -2.77 2.76
C VAL A 46 4.28 -3.59 2.74
N HIS A 47 4.33 -4.67 3.54
CA HIS A 47 5.49 -5.55 3.57
C HIS A 47 5.72 -6.27 2.24
N THR A 48 4.65 -6.73 1.60
CA THR A 48 4.74 -7.36 0.27
C THR A 48 5.28 -6.38 -0.77
N ALA A 49 4.81 -5.13 -0.76
CA ALA A 49 5.33 -4.08 -1.65
C ALA A 49 6.84 -3.83 -1.43
N SER A 50 7.32 -3.85 -0.18
CA SER A 50 8.76 -3.71 0.11
C SER A 50 9.58 -4.88 -0.43
N ILE A 51 9.10 -6.12 -0.26
CA ILE A 51 9.79 -7.31 -0.81
C ILE A 51 9.94 -7.21 -2.33
N VAL A 52 8.87 -6.82 -3.03
CA VAL A 52 8.92 -6.71 -4.50
C VAL A 52 9.82 -5.57 -4.93
N LEU A 53 9.82 -4.44 -4.21
CA LEU A 53 10.78 -3.35 -4.43
C LEU A 53 12.22 -3.87 -4.29
N ASP A 54 12.56 -4.54 -3.20
CA ASP A 54 13.91 -5.08 -2.97
C ASP A 54 14.34 -6.07 -4.05
N LEU A 55 13.41 -6.92 -4.53
CA LEU A 55 13.69 -7.84 -5.65
C LEU A 55 14.03 -7.09 -6.95
N VAL A 56 13.34 -5.99 -7.26
CA VAL A 56 13.63 -5.22 -8.47
C VAL A 56 14.91 -4.41 -8.30
N ASP A 57 15.06 -3.74 -7.16
CA ASP A 57 16.16 -2.81 -6.90
C ASP A 57 17.48 -3.53 -6.65
N GLU A 58 17.49 -4.54 -5.78
CA GLU A 58 18.71 -5.25 -5.40
C GLU A 58 19.05 -6.40 -6.34
N GLN A 59 18.05 -7.10 -6.91
CA GLN A 59 18.33 -8.27 -7.75
C GLN A 59 18.28 -7.94 -9.23
N LEU A 60 17.18 -7.35 -9.71
CA LEU A 60 16.98 -7.18 -11.16
C LEU A 60 17.91 -6.10 -11.75
N LEU A 61 18.03 -4.94 -11.11
CA LEU A 61 18.91 -3.87 -11.59
C LEU A 61 20.40 -4.25 -11.57
N HIS A 62 20.80 -5.12 -10.64
CA HIS A 62 22.16 -5.62 -10.53
C HIS A 62 22.43 -6.85 -11.43
N HIS A 63 21.40 -7.38 -12.11
CA HIS A 63 21.57 -8.54 -12.97
C HIS A 63 22.37 -8.17 -14.23
N PRO A 64 23.43 -8.93 -14.61
CA PRO A 64 24.30 -8.58 -15.74
C PRO A 64 23.59 -8.38 -17.08
N ALA A 65 22.53 -9.14 -17.35
CA ALA A 65 21.73 -8.97 -18.57
C ALA A 65 20.98 -7.63 -18.61
N ILE A 66 20.53 -7.14 -17.45
CA ILE A 66 19.85 -5.84 -17.32
C ILE A 66 20.87 -4.71 -17.40
N ALA A 67 21.98 -4.81 -16.64
CA ALA A 67 23.06 -3.84 -16.69
C ALA A 67 23.72 -3.73 -18.08
N GLY A 68 23.78 -4.83 -18.83
CA GLY A 68 24.32 -4.88 -20.19
C GLY A 68 23.43 -4.24 -21.26
N ASN A 69 22.17 -3.89 -20.94
CA ASN A 69 21.23 -3.31 -21.89
C ASN A 69 20.55 -2.06 -21.31
N GLY A 70 20.89 -0.89 -21.86
CA GLY A 70 20.40 0.39 -21.35
C GLY A 70 18.89 0.61 -21.50
N GLU A 71 18.20 -0.05 -22.43
CA GLU A 71 16.74 0.01 -22.52
C GLU A 71 16.09 -0.81 -21.41
N TRP A 72 16.56 -2.04 -21.20
CA TRP A 72 16.05 -2.91 -20.14
C TRP A 72 16.33 -2.34 -18.75
N PHE A 73 17.52 -1.76 -18.56
CA PHE A 73 17.86 -1.06 -17.33
C PHE A 73 16.88 0.09 -17.05
N ARG A 74 16.54 0.92 -18.06
CA ARG A 74 15.55 2.00 -17.88
C ARG A 74 14.16 1.48 -17.53
N LEU A 75 13.72 0.37 -18.11
CA LEU A 75 12.44 -0.24 -17.79
C LEU A 75 12.41 -0.77 -16.35
N ALA A 76 13.45 -1.49 -15.94
CA ALA A 76 13.60 -1.99 -14.57
C ALA A 76 13.69 -0.85 -13.54
N ALA A 77 14.40 0.23 -13.87
CA ALA A 77 14.53 1.39 -12.98
C ALA A 77 13.18 2.10 -12.78
N ARG A 78 12.37 2.25 -13.84
CA ARG A 78 11.00 2.79 -13.74
C ARG A 78 10.09 1.90 -12.90
N ALA A 79 10.25 0.58 -13.00
CA ALA A 79 9.51 -0.34 -12.16
C ALA A 79 9.91 -0.19 -10.67
N SER A 80 11.21 -0.09 -10.36
CA SER A 80 11.70 0.19 -9.00
C SER A 80 11.12 1.51 -8.47
N GLU A 81 11.16 2.59 -9.27
CA GLU A 81 10.59 3.88 -8.89
C GLU A 81 9.08 3.83 -8.63
N ALA A 82 8.32 3.13 -9.47
CA ALA A 82 6.89 2.95 -9.27
C ALA A 82 6.56 2.16 -7.98
N LEU A 83 7.33 1.10 -7.70
CA LEU A 83 7.20 0.31 -6.47
C LEU A 83 7.58 1.12 -5.23
N PHE A 84 8.63 1.93 -5.30
CA PHE A 84 9.03 2.85 -4.23
C PHE A 84 7.94 3.88 -3.95
N ASN A 85 7.38 4.50 -4.98
CA ASN A 85 6.27 5.46 -4.82
C ASN A 85 5.03 4.80 -4.20
N LEU A 86 4.71 3.56 -4.59
CA LEU A 86 3.63 2.79 -3.98
C LEU A 86 3.91 2.52 -2.49
N TYR A 87 5.09 1.99 -2.17
CA TYR A 87 5.51 1.71 -0.78
C TYR A 87 5.41 2.96 0.11
N GLN A 88 5.93 4.09 -0.37
CA GLN A 88 5.87 5.37 0.36
C GLN A 88 4.43 5.87 0.54
N ALA A 89 3.60 5.78 -0.50
CA ALA A 89 2.20 6.20 -0.42
C ALA A 89 1.40 5.36 0.59
N MET A 90 1.63 4.04 0.61
CA MET A 90 1.00 3.15 1.58
C MET A 90 1.53 3.40 3.00
N GLY A 91 2.84 3.62 3.16
CA GLY A 91 3.43 3.96 4.46
C GLY A 91 2.89 5.28 5.03
N ALA A 92 2.69 6.29 4.18
CA ALA A 92 2.08 7.56 4.59
C ALA A 92 0.66 7.37 5.13
N ALA A 93 -0.13 6.45 4.54
CA ALA A 93 -1.48 6.14 5.01
C ALA A 93 -1.52 5.47 6.39
N GLN A 94 -0.42 4.83 6.85
CA GLN A 94 -0.34 4.25 8.21
C GLN A 94 -0.13 5.30 9.30
N ILE A 95 0.56 6.40 8.95
CA ILE A 95 0.97 7.44 9.90
C ILE A 95 -0.03 8.60 9.90
N ALA A 96 -0.90 8.68 8.88
CA ALA A 96 -1.96 9.68 8.82
C ALA A 96 -2.80 9.62 10.12
N PRO A 97 -2.92 10.74 10.86
CA PRO A 97 -3.59 10.73 12.15
C PRO A 97 -5.01 10.22 11.99
N HIS A 98 -5.36 9.17 12.72
CA HIS A 98 -6.75 8.79 12.90
C HIS A 98 -7.48 10.02 13.49
N ALA A 99 -8.57 10.48 12.86
CA ALA A 99 -9.35 11.63 13.31
C ALA A 99 -10.05 11.43 14.69
N THR A 100 -9.63 10.43 15.45
CA THR A 100 -10.10 10.08 16.79
C THR A 100 -8.91 9.76 17.69
N ASP A 101 -7.93 10.66 17.78
CA ASP A 101 -7.11 10.76 18.99
C ASP A 101 -7.77 11.79 19.91
N ASP A 102 -8.91 11.41 20.49
CA ASP A 102 -9.46 12.06 21.70
C ASP A 102 -9.00 11.27 22.93
N GLY A 103 -7.75 10.77 22.89
CA GLY A 103 -7.11 10.20 24.04
C GLY A 103 -6.86 11.31 25.04
N THR A 104 -7.70 11.38 26.07
CA THR A 104 -7.35 12.15 27.27
C THR A 104 -5.98 11.65 27.73
N ARG A 105 -5.02 12.56 27.86
CA ARG A 105 -3.65 12.17 28.17
C ARG A 105 -3.65 11.50 29.55
N PRO A 106 -2.75 10.53 29.82
CA PRO A 106 -2.69 9.87 31.12
C PRO A 106 -2.56 10.88 32.29
N GLU A 107 -1.97 12.06 32.06
CA GLU A 107 -1.93 13.16 33.03
C GLU A 107 -3.30 13.74 33.41
N ASP A 108 -4.32 13.65 32.56
CA ASP A 108 -5.66 14.19 32.79
C ASP A 108 -6.55 13.24 33.63
N LEU A 109 -6.20 11.95 33.69
CA LEU A 109 -6.91 10.96 34.51
C LEU A 109 -6.57 11.06 36.01
N ASN A 110 -5.43 11.68 36.36
CA ASN A 110 -4.94 11.75 37.74
C ASN A 110 -5.44 13.00 38.50
N ALA A 111 -6.07 13.96 37.81
CA ALA A 111 -6.63 15.18 38.42
C ALA A 111 -8.00 14.96 39.10
N SER A 112 -8.59 13.78 38.97
CA SER A 112 -9.96 13.49 39.43
C SER A 112 -10.06 12.74 40.76
N ASN A 113 -8.93 12.48 41.44
CA ASN A 113 -8.92 11.73 42.70
C ASN A 113 -8.60 12.58 43.96
N ASP A 114 -8.56 13.91 43.84
CA ASP A 114 -8.41 14.85 44.95
C ASP A 114 -9.72 15.60 45.22
N GLY A 115 -10.79 14.84 45.51
CA GLY A 115 -12.11 15.35 45.91
C GLY A 115 -12.66 14.66 47.15
#